data_AF-A0A1W1CIZ2-F1
#
_entry.id   AF-A0A1W1CIZ2-F1
#
_cell.length_a   1.000
_cell.length_b   1.000
_cell.length_c   1.000
_cell.angle_alpha   90.00
_cell.angle_beta   90.00
_cell.angle_gamma   90.00
#
_symmetry.space_group_name_H-M   'P 1'
#
loop_
_entity.id
_entity.type
_entity.pdbx_description
1 polymer ?
#
loop_
_entity_poly.entity_id
_entity_poly.type
_entity_poly.pdbx_seq_one_letter_code
_entity_poly.pdbx_strand_id
1 'polypeptide(L)'
;MINFSEVMQRIKTILYSQIKKDKILDKDIALALQLDPQYYAVMKKRNKIPYEAIAYFSKEYRLNMNWILFAQKPQYLITANVIP
;
A
#
# COMPACT_ATOMS: atom_id res chain seq x y z
N MET A 1 15.47 4.59 4.99
CA MET A 1 14.91 5.33 3.84
C MET A 1 13.82 4.46 3.23
N ILE A 2 12.65 5.00 2.91
CA ILE A 2 11.53 4.19 2.37
C ILE A 2 11.90 3.72 0.95
N ASN A 3 11.74 2.42 0.67
CA ASN A 3 12.05 1.83 -0.63
C ASN A 3 10.78 1.37 -1.35
N PHE A 4 10.69 1.59 -2.67
CA PHE A 4 9.53 1.19 -3.47
C PHE A 4 9.23 -0.31 -3.35
N SER A 5 10.25 -1.16 -3.46
CA SER A 5 10.11 -2.62 -3.44
C SER A 5 9.48 -3.06 -2.11
N GLU A 6 9.99 -2.58 -0.98
CA GLU A 6 9.46 -2.94 0.34
C GLU A 6 8.01 -2.52 0.53
N VAL A 7 7.66 -1.29 0.13
CA VAL A 7 6.30 -0.78 0.21
C VAL A 7 5.36 -1.62 -0.66
N MET A 8 5.76 -1.93 -1.90
CA MET A 8 4.96 -2.76 -2.80
C MET A 8 4.84 -4.21 -2.32
N GLN A 9 5.86 -4.77 -1.64
CA GLN A 9 5.74 -6.09 -1.01
C GLN A 9 4.66 -6.12 0.07
N ARG A 10 4.55 -5.07 0.89
CA ARG A 10 3.49 -5.00 1.92
C ARG A 10 2.10 -4.89 1.31
N ILE A 11 1.95 -4.10 0.24
CA ILE A 11 0.71 -4.04 -0.55
C ILE A 11 0.38 -5.41 -1.14
N LYS A 12 1.38 -6.11 -1.68
CA LYS A 12 1.21 -7.48 -2.17
C LYS A 12 0.71 -8.44 -1.09
N THR A 13 1.26 -8.37 0.12
CA THR A 13 0.81 -9.18 1.27
C THR A 13 -0.65 -8.92 1.62
N ILE A 14 -1.08 -7.66 1.59
CA ILE A 14 -2.48 -7.28 1.79
C ILE A 14 -3.36 -7.90 0.71
N LEU A 15 -2.98 -7.75 -0.57
CA LEU A 15 -3.75 -8.28 -1.70
C LEU A 15 -3.87 -9.81 -1.67
N TYR A 16 -2.81 -10.52 -1.24
CA TYR A 16 -2.86 -11.97 -1.03
C TYR A 16 -3.97 -12.38 -0.06
N SER A 17 -4.15 -11.63 1.04
CA SER A 17 -5.18 -11.93 2.04
C SER A 17 -6.61 -11.71 1.53
N GLN A 18 -6.79 -10.84 0.51
CA GLN A 18 -8.11 -10.42 0.04
C GLN A 18 -8.58 -11.15 -1.22
N ILE A 19 -7.68 -11.40 -2.18
CA ILE A 19 -8.07 -11.77 -3.56
C ILE A 19 -8.11 -13.30 -3.77
N LYS A 20 -7.66 -14.12 -2.82
CA LYS A 20 -7.54 -15.60 -2.97
C LYS A 20 -6.89 -16.01 -4.31
N LYS A 21 -5.90 -15.24 -4.77
CA LYS A 21 -5.09 -15.53 -5.95
C LYS A 21 -3.78 -16.18 -5.51
N ASP A 22 -3.36 -17.23 -6.21
CA ASP A 22 -2.10 -17.92 -5.94
C ASP A 22 -0.87 -17.04 -6.20
N LYS A 23 -1.01 -16.06 -7.09
CA LYS A 23 0.07 -15.14 -7.46
C LYS A 23 -0.45 -13.74 -7.75
N ILE A 24 0.13 -12.76 -7.06
CA ILE A 24 -0.06 -11.33 -7.32
C ILE A 24 1.10 -10.85 -8.20
N LEU A 25 0.78 -10.27 -9.36
CA LEU A 25 1.73 -9.68 -10.31
C LEU A 25 1.80 -8.16 -10.16
N ASP A 26 2.82 -7.53 -10.76
CA ASP A 26 2.94 -6.05 -10.79
C ASP A 26 1.68 -5.37 -11.36
N LYS A 27 1.05 -5.98 -12.37
CA LYS A 27 -0.21 -5.49 -12.94
C LYS A 27 -1.35 -5.49 -11.91
N ASP A 28 -1.42 -6.52 -11.07
CA ASP A 28 -2.46 -6.59 -10.02
C ASP A 28 -2.24 -5.49 -8.97
N ILE A 29 -0.98 -5.22 -8.59
CA ILE A 29 -0.62 -4.13 -7.68
C ILE A 29 -0.97 -2.77 -8.31
N ALA A 30 -0.64 -2.56 -9.58
CA ALA A 30 -0.97 -1.34 -10.30
C ALA A 30 -2.48 -1.07 -10.30
N LEU A 31 -3.28 -2.08 -10.67
CA LEU A 31 -4.73 -1.96 -10.70
C LEU A 31 -5.33 -1.73 -9.30
N ALA A 32 -4.83 -2.40 -8.27
CA ALA A 32 -5.26 -2.17 -6.89
C ALA A 32 -4.95 -0.75 -6.39
N LEU A 33 -3.87 -0.15 -6.90
CA LEU A 33 -3.51 1.25 -6.64
C LEU A 33 -4.20 2.23 -7.60
N GLN A 34 -5.11 1.77 -8.45
CA GLN A 34 -5.78 2.58 -9.48
C GLN A 34 -4.77 3.31 -10.40
N LEU A 35 -3.64 2.66 -10.66
CA LEU A 35 -2.59 3.13 -11.57
C LEU A 35 -2.63 2.36 -12.88
N ASP A 36 -2.31 3.05 -13.96
CA ASP A 36 -1.99 2.40 -15.22
C ASP A 36 -0.74 1.48 -15.06
N PRO A 37 -0.73 0.23 -15.55
CA PRO A 37 0.40 -0.68 -15.41
C PRO A 37 1.71 -0.19 -16.03
N GLN A 38 1.66 0.56 -17.14
CA GLN A 38 2.85 1.15 -17.75
C GLN A 38 3.38 2.28 -16.87
N TYR A 39 2.50 3.12 -16.32
CA TYR A 39 2.90 4.15 -15.36
C TYR A 39 3.55 3.56 -14.11
N TYR A 40 2.96 2.49 -13.55
CA TYR A 40 3.54 1.75 -12.42
C TYR A 40 4.94 1.21 -12.75
N ALA A 41 5.14 0.63 -13.94
CA ALA A 41 6.45 0.13 -14.34
C ALA A 41 7.51 1.24 -14.41
N VAL A 42 7.16 2.43 -14.86
CA VAL A 42 8.04 3.61 -14.84
C VAL A 42 8.37 4.03 -13.41
N MET A 43 7.38 4.09 -12.52
CA MET A 43 7.58 4.41 -11.10
C MET A 43 8.53 3.41 -10.42
N LYS A 44 8.31 2.12 -10.66
CA LYS A 44 9.16 1.02 -10.16
C LYS A 44 10.62 1.20 -10.58
N LYS A 45 10.87 1.47 -11.87
CA LYS A 45 12.23 1.71 -12.39
C LYS A 45 12.90 2.94 -11.76
N ARG A 46 12.12 3.96 -11.42
CA ARG A 46 12.59 5.21 -10.79
C ARG A 46 12.60 5.17 -9.26
N ASN A 47 12.27 4.02 -8.66
CA ASN A 47 12.08 3.88 -7.21
C ASN A 47 11.13 4.95 -6.61
N LYS A 48 10.12 5.39 -7.39
CA LYS A 48 9.19 6.46 -7.03
C LYS A 48 7.95 5.87 -6.35
N ILE A 49 7.72 6.23 -5.10
CA ILE A 49 6.57 5.74 -4.33
C ILE A 49 5.29 6.53 -4.70
N PRO A 50 4.18 5.85 -5.05
CA PRO A 50 2.91 6.50 -5.35
C PRO A 50 2.14 6.82 -4.06
N TYR A 51 2.60 7.81 -3.28
CA TYR A 51 2.04 8.12 -1.96
C TYR A 51 0.53 8.36 -1.97
N GLU A 52 0.01 9.11 -2.94
CA GLU A 52 -1.42 9.40 -3.06
C GLU A 52 -2.25 8.13 -3.34
N ALA A 53 -1.80 7.29 -4.27
CA ALA A 53 -2.48 6.03 -4.56
C ALA A 53 -2.50 5.10 -3.32
N ILE A 54 -1.40 5.07 -2.56
CA ILE A 54 -1.31 4.30 -1.31
C ILE A 54 -2.28 4.85 -0.26
N ALA A 55 -2.46 6.17 -0.19
CA ALA A 55 -3.41 6.79 0.72
C ALA A 55 -4.85 6.35 0.39
N TYR A 56 -5.26 6.44 -0.88
CA TYR A 56 -6.59 5.97 -1.32
C TYR A 56 -6.77 4.46 -1.09
N PHE A 57 -5.77 3.66 -1.43
CA PHE A 57 -5.77 2.23 -1.14
C PHE A 57 -5.93 1.95 0.37
N SER A 58 -5.17 2.64 1.22
CA SER A 58 -5.28 2.47 2.68
C SER A 58 -6.69 2.82 3.21
N LYS A 59 -7.33 3.84 2.63
CA LYS A 59 -8.71 4.21 2.97
C LYS A 59 -9.69 3.13 2.55
N GLU A 60 -9.57 2.60 1.34
CA GLU A 60 -10.44 1.56 0.78
C GLU A 60 -10.39 0.26 1.61
N TYR A 61 -9.18 -0.17 1.96
CA TYR A 61 -8.96 -1.42 2.72
C TYR A 61 -8.98 -1.23 4.25
N ARG A 62 -9.28 -0.02 4.75
CA ARG A 62 -9.27 0.36 6.18
C ARG A 62 -7.94 0.01 6.88
N LEU A 63 -6.83 0.30 6.22
CA LEU A 63 -5.48 -0.01 6.68
C LEU A 63 -4.74 1.24 7.17
N ASN A 64 -3.81 1.03 8.10
CA ASN A 64 -2.92 2.10 8.53
C ASN A 64 -1.79 2.31 7.50
N MET A 65 -1.71 3.52 6.94
CA MET A 65 -0.69 3.89 5.96
C MET A 65 0.75 3.79 6.52
N ASN A 66 0.96 4.06 7.81
CA ASN A 66 2.29 3.93 8.44
C ASN A 66 2.79 2.49 8.43
N TRP A 67 1.89 1.51 8.55
CA TRP A 67 2.27 0.11 8.42
C TRP A 67 2.75 -0.18 6.99
N ILE A 68 2.05 0.32 5.97
CA ILE A 68 2.42 0.13 4.57
C ILE A 68 3.76 0.79 4.25
N LEU A 69 3.98 2.02 4.70
CA LEU A 69 5.20 2.77 4.40
C LEU A 69 6.40 2.35 5.25
N PHE A 70 6.20 2.09 6.55
CA PHE A 70 7.28 1.98 7.53
C PHE A 70 7.36 0.63 8.24
N ALA A 71 6.46 -0.33 7.94
CA ALA A 71 6.28 -1.55 8.73
C ALA A 71 6.01 -1.32 10.23
N GLN A 72 5.57 -0.11 10.59
CA GLN A 72 5.30 0.25 11.98
C GLN A 72 3.89 -0.16 12.35
N LYS A 73 3.75 -0.87 13.47
CA LYS A 73 2.44 -1.03 14.09
C LYS A 73 2.00 0.34 14.63
N PRO A 74 0.73 0.73 14.47
CA PRO A 74 0.26 1.95 15.11
C PRO A 74 0.42 1.82 16.62
N GLN A 75 1.19 2.72 17.21
CA GLN A 75 1.38 2.79 18.67
C GLN A 75 0.17 3.42 19.36
N TYR A 76 -0.57 4.26 18.63
CA TYR A 76 -1.80 4.89 19.09
C TYR A 76 -2.89 4.66 18.04
N LEU A 77 -3.82 3.77 18.35
CA LEU A 77 -5.19 3.88 17.89
C LEU A 77 -6.01 4.12 19.15
N ILE A 78 -5.87 5.33 19.73
CA ILE A 78 -6.78 5.72 20.80
C ILE A 78 -8.14 5.78 20.11
N THR A 79 -8.98 4.81 20.43
CA THR A 79 -10.39 4.77 20.04
C THR A 79 -10.96 6.17 20.13
N ALA A 80 -11.63 6.61 19.06
CA ALA A 80 -12.40 7.83 19.04
C ALA A 80 -13.38 7.83 20.21
N ASN A 81 -12.96 8.43 21.32
CA ASN A 81 -13.73 9.03 22.38
C ASN A 81 -12.72 9.74 23.28
N VAL A 82 -13.00 11.00 23.57
CA VAL A 82 -12.28 11.92 24.47
C VAL A 82 -11.28 12.87 23.78
N ILE A 83 -11.86 14.01 23.38
CA ILE A 83 -11.32 15.40 23.35
C ILE A 83 -10.55 15.68 24.67
N PRO A 84 -9.39 16.37 24.68
CA PRO A 84 -9.22 17.80 24.38
C PRO A 84 -8.53 18.12 23.05
#